data_AF-A0A2G8JHF4-F1
#
_entry.id   AF-A0A2G8JHF4-F1
#
_cell.length_a   1.000
_cell.length_b   1.000
_cell.length_c   1.000
_cell.angle_alpha   90.00
_cell.angle_beta   90.00
_cell.angle_gamma   90.00
#
_symmetry.space_group_name_H-M   'P 1'
#
loop_
_entity.id
_entity.type
_entity.pdbx_description
1 polymer ?
#
loop_
_entity_poly.entity_id
_entity_poly.type
_entity_poly.pdbx_seq_one_letter_code
_entity_poly.pdbx_strand_id
1 'polypeptide(L)'
;MHHIIPLDFICLISETGRYLAVASHDNYVDIYNVMNSKRVGTCKGSSSYITHTDWDNQGRLLMLNSGAKEQLFFEAPRGKRHALRNREIESLNWASWTCVLGHTCTGIWPAKSDVTDINAACLSHDKIP
;
A
#
# COMPACT_ATOMS: atom_id res chain seq x y z
N MET A 1 -9.83 -25.76 -2.91
CA MET A 1 -8.60 -25.35 -3.62
C MET A 1 -7.92 -24.32 -2.74
N HIS A 2 -6.96 -24.75 -1.92
CA HIS A 2 -6.23 -23.83 -1.05
C HIS A 2 -5.15 -23.16 -1.91
N HIS A 3 -5.37 -21.90 -2.27
CA HIS A 3 -4.33 -21.10 -2.91
C HIS A 3 -3.31 -20.76 -1.83
N ILE A 4 -2.20 -21.51 -1.83
CA ILE A 4 -0.99 -21.10 -1.12
C ILE A 4 -0.54 -19.81 -1.81
N ILE A 5 -0.55 -18.71 -1.08
CA ILE A 5 -0.02 -17.44 -1.54
C ILE A 5 1.51 -17.59 -1.55
N PRO A 6 2.19 -17.45 -2.69
CA PRO A 6 3.65 -17.48 -2.75
C PRO A 6 4.29 -16.45 -1.79
N LEU A 7 5.54 -16.69 -1.39
CA LEU A 7 6.29 -15.79 -0.49
C LEU A 7 6.54 -14.38 -1.07
N ASP A 8 6.17 -14.16 -2.33
CA ASP A 8 6.42 -12.93 -3.09
C ASP A 8 5.26 -11.93 -3.02
N PHE A 9 4.26 -12.16 -2.17
CA PHE A 9 3.07 -11.33 -2.05
C PHE A 9 3.03 -10.63 -0.69
N ILE A 10 2.70 -9.33 -0.72
CA ILE A 10 2.40 -8.56 0.50
C ILE A 10 0.91 -8.64 0.75
N CYS A 11 0.52 -9.11 1.93
CA CYS A 11 -0.87 -9.28 2.33
C CYS A 11 -1.18 -8.44 3.56
N LEU A 12 -2.13 -7.51 3.46
CA LEU A 12 -2.55 -6.67 4.58
C LEU A 12 -4.07 -6.67 4.75
N ILE A 13 -4.51 -6.95 5.96
CA ILE A 13 -5.91 -6.80 6.36
C ILE A 13 -6.13 -5.35 6.75
N SER A 14 -7.19 -4.72 6.23
CA SER A 14 -7.60 -3.37 6.67
C SER A 14 -7.95 -3.38 8.16
N GLU A 15 -7.72 -2.29 8.89
CA GLU A 15 -8.08 -2.18 10.33
C GLU A 15 -9.54 -2.51 10.64
N THR A 16 -10.44 -2.22 9.69
CA THR A 16 -11.87 -2.58 9.83
C THR A 16 -12.14 -4.09 9.77
N GLY A 17 -11.15 -4.92 9.44
CA GLY A 17 -11.26 -6.36 9.20
C GLY A 17 -12.07 -6.74 7.96
N ARG A 18 -12.57 -5.76 7.18
CA ARG A 18 -13.50 -6.01 6.07
C ARG A 18 -12.79 -6.49 4.80
N TYR A 19 -11.62 -5.96 4.52
CA TYR A 19 -10.89 -6.20 3.28
C TYR A 19 -9.48 -6.72 3.52
N LEU A 20 -9.03 -7.60 2.63
CA LEU A 20 -7.65 -8.05 2.50
C LEU A 20 -7.10 -7.53 1.18
N ALA A 21 -6.01 -6.79 1.23
CA ALA A 21 -5.20 -6.44 0.06
C ALA A 21 -4.13 -7.51 -0.16
N VAL A 22 -3.98 -7.98 -1.39
CA VAL A 22 -2.95 -8.94 -1.81
C VAL A 22 -2.19 -8.33 -2.98
N ALA A 23 -0.96 -7.90 -2.72
CA ALA A 23 -0.09 -7.28 -3.70
C ALA A 23 0.74 -8.31 -4.45
N SER A 24 0.73 -8.24 -5.79
CA SER A 24 1.40 -9.18 -6.69
C SER A 24 2.68 -8.60 -7.28
N HIS A 25 3.62 -9.48 -7.62
CA HIS A 25 4.74 -9.16 -8.51
C HIS A 25 4.30 -8.85 -9.95
N ASP A 26 3.05 -9.12 -10.31
CA ASP A 26 2.44 -8.78 -11.60
C ASP A 26 1.90 -7.33 -11.67
N ASN A 27 2.38 -6.43 -10.82
CA ASN A 27 2.10 -4.98 -10.83
C ASN A 27 0.66 -4.58 -10.44
N TYR A 28 -0.08 -5.44 -9.74
CA TYR A 28 -1.42 -5.12 -9.24
C TYR A 28 -1.64 -5.55 -7.79
N VAL A 29 -2.69 -4.99 -7.18
CA VAL A 29 -3.17 -5.40 -5.86
C VAL A 29 -4.62 -5.83 -5.98
N ASP A 30 -4.91 -7.06 -5.62
CA ASP A 30 -6.29 -7.54 -5.51
C ASP A 30 -6.86 -7.21 -4.12
N ILE A 31 -8.13 -6.81 -4.08
CA ILE A 31 -8.86 -6.55 -2.84
C ILE A 31 -9.91 -7.64 -2.67
N TYR A 32 -9.85 -8.37 -1.56
CA TYR A 32 -10.78 -9.42 -1.19
C TYR A 32 -11.68 -8.98 -0.04
N ASN A 33 -12.96 -9.36 -0.10
CA ASN A 33 -13.82 -9.32 1.08
C ASN A 33 -13.46 -10.50 1.99
N VAL A 34 -13.08 -10.20 3.24
CA VAL A 34 -12.59 -11.22 4.18
C VAL A 34 -13.66 -12.25 4.53
N MET A 35 -14.92 -11.80 4.70
CA MET A 35 -16.01 -12.67 5.16
C MET A 35 -16.38 -13.78 4.18
N ASN A 36 -16.28 -13.52 2.87
CA ASN A 36 -16.68 -14.49 1.85
C ASN A 36 -15.57 -14.86 0.87
N SER A 37 -14.35 -14.37 1.09
CA SER A 37 -13.16 -14.63 0.25
C SER A 37 -13.34 -14.27 -1.23
N LYS A 38 -14.29 -13.41 -1.58
CA LYS A 38 -14.49 -12.95 -2.96
C LYS A 38 -13.60 -11.76 -3.25
N ARG A 39 -12.94 -11.77 -4.40
CA ARG A 39 -12.29 -10.57 -4.94
C ARG A 39 -13.35 -9.54 -5.30
N VAL A 40 -13.24 -8.34 -4.73
CA VAL A 40 -14.18 -7.22 -4.88
C VAL A 40 -13.61 -6.05 -5.69
N GLY A 41 -12.31 -6.04 -5.94
CA GLY A 41 -11.68 -5.13 -6.89
C GLY A 41 -10.20 -5.42 -7.09
N THR A 42 -9.60 -4.66 -7.99
CA THR A 42 -8.19 -4.76 -8.35
C THR A 42 -7.64 -3.38 -8.61
N CYS A 43 -6.59 -2.99 -7.89
CA CYS A 43 -5.82 -1.78 -8.13
C CYS A 43 -4.83 -2.06 -9.27
N LYS A 44 -5.04 -1.40 -10.42
CA LYS A 44 -4.19 -1.53 -11.62
C LYS A 44 -3.54 -0.21 -11.97
N GLY A 45 -2.44 -0.27 -12.72
CA GLY A 45 -1.77 0.89 -13.28
C GLY A 45 -0.42 1.21 -12.64
N SER A 46 0.17 0.28 -11.88
CA SER A 46 1.60 0.36 -11.60
C SER A 46 2.42 -0.13 -12.79
N SER A 47 3.57 0.49 -13.00
CA SER A 47 4.50 0.17 -14.09
C SER A 47 5.49 -0.94 -13.72
N SER A 48 5.49 -1.42 -12.47
CA SER A 48 6.37 -2.49 -11.99
C SER A 48 5.77 -3.21 -10.77
N TYR A 49 6.48 -4.19 -10.23
CA TYR A 49 6.04 -5.00 -9.11
C TYR A 49 5.77 -4.12 -7.88
N ILE A 50 4.78 -4.51 -7.08
CA ILE A 50 4.41 -3.77 -5.87
C ILE A 50 5.40 -4.11 -4.76
N THR A 51 6.01 -3.10 -4.15
CA THR A 51 7.01 -3.25 -3.10
C THR A 51 6.47 -3.01 -1.70
N HIS A 52 5.46 -2.14 -1.57
CA HIS A 52 4.83 -1.81 -0.30
C HIS A 52 3.35 -1.49 -0.54
N THR A 53 2.53 -1.71 0.47
CA THR A 53 1.12 -1.31 0.48
C THR A 53 0.72 -0.94 1.89
N ASP A 54 -0.15 0.04 2.07
CA ASP A 54 -0.69 0.43 3.37
C ASP A 54 -2.17 0.83 3.24
N TRP A 55 -2.96 0.52 4.27
CA TRP A 55 -4.36 0.93 4.38
C TRP A 55 -4.50 2.24 5.15
N ASP A 56 -5.51 3.04 4.82
CA ASP A 56 -5.99 4.04 5.78
C ASP A 56 -6.74 3.37 6.94
N ASN A 57 -6.87 4.07 8.07
CA ASN A 57 -7.57 3.56 9.26
C ASN A 57 -9.03 3.15 9.00
N GLN A 58 -9.64 3.65 7.92
CA GLN A 58 -11.03 3.36 7.58
C GLN A 58 -11.17 2.22 6.56
N GLY A 59 -10.08 1.65 6.04
CA GLY A 59 -10.10 0.62 5.01
C GLY A 59 -10.74 1.08 3.69
N ARG A 60 -10.67 2.37 3.37
CA ARG A 60 -11.23 3.01 2.17
C ARG A 60 -10.17 3.37 1.15
N LEU A 61 -8.93 3.64 1.59
CA LEU A 61 -7.82 4.01 0.73
C LEU A 61 -6.65 3.04 0.91
N LEU A 62 -6.02 2.72 -0.21
CA LEU A 62 -4.74 2.02 -0.29
C LEU A 62 -3.68 2.95 -0.83
N MET A 63 -2.52 2.99 -0.19
CA MET A 63 -1.27 3.53 -0.73
C MET A 63 -0.39 2.37 -1.17
N LEU A 64 0.24 2.48 -2.34
CA LEU A 64 1.17 1.50 -2.91
C LEU A 64 2.50 2.16 -3.24
N ASN A 65 3.60 1.42 -3.10
CA ASN A 65 4.87 1.71 -3.76
C ASN A 65 5.22 0.63 -4.77
N SER A 66 5.94 0.99 -5.82
CA SER A 66 6.37 0.04 -6.85
C SER A 66 7.87 0.11 -7.13
N GLY A 67 8.40 -0.94 -7.77
CA GLY A 67 9.78 -0.98 -8.28
C GLY A 67 10.09 0.07 -9.35
N ALA A 68 9.06 0.72 -9.93
CA ALA A 68 9.21 1.83 -10.88
C ALA A 68 9.29 3.21 -10.20
N LYS A 69 9.50 3.26 -8.87
CA LYS A 69 9.56 4.49 -8.07
C LYS A 69 8.23 5.26 -8.04
N GLU A 70 7.11 4.56 -8.10
CA GLU A 70 5.78 5.18 -8.08
C GLU A 70 5.18 5.14 -6.68
N GLN A 71 4.51 6.23 -6.28
CA GLN A 71 3.57 6.24 -5.16
C GLN A 71 2.15 6.36 -5.72
N LEU A 72 1.33 5.34 -5.48
CA LEU A 72 0.00 5.23 -6.06
C LEU A 72 -1.05 5.10 -4.95
N PHE A 73 -2.21 5.72 -5.14
CA PHE A 73 -3.36 5.68 -4.25
C PHE A 73 -4.61 5.12 -4.95
N PHE A 74 -5.38 4.33 -4.23
CA PHE A 74 -6.58 3.66 -4.75
C PHE A 74 -7.72 3.65 -3.74
N GLU A 75 -8.94 3.85 -4.23
CA GLU A 75 -10.17 3.69 -3.44
C GLU A 75 -10.64 2.23 -3.45
N ALA A 76 -10.79 1.68 -2.25
CA ALA A 76 -11.41 0.39 -2.02
C ALA A 76 -12.96 0.50 -2.00
N PRO A 77 -13.68 -0.59 -2.31
CA PRO A 77 -13.17 -1.91 -2.69
C PRO A 77 -12.85 -2.04 -4.17
N ARG A 78 -13.26 -1.11 -5.03
CA ARG A 78 -13.20 -1.28 -6.49
C ARG A 78 -11.79 -1.12 -7.08
N GLY A 79 -10.83 -0.60 -6.32
CA GLY A 79 -9.47 -0.36 -6.79
C GLY A 79 -9.40 0.81 -7.78
N LYS A 80 -10.25 1.84 -7.60
CA LYS A 80 -10.25 3.01 -8.48
C LYS A 80 -9.05 3.90 -8.15
N ARG A 81 -8.24 4.22 -9.15
CA ARG A 81 -7.08 5.13 -8.98
C ARG A 81 -7.56 6.49 -8.48
N HIS A 82 -6.93 6.99 -7.43
CA HIS A 82 -7.17 8.31 -6.87
C HIS A 82 -5.88 9.14 -6.93
N ALA A 83 -6.00 10.41 -7.30
CA ALA A 83 -4.87 11.34 -7.36
C ALA A 83 -4.94 12.26 -6.14
N LEU A 84 -4.10 11.98 -5.13
CA LEU A 84 -3.97 12.81 -3.94
C LEU A 84 -2.80 13.78 -4.09
N ARG A 85 -2.96 14.99 -3.57
CA ARG A 85 -1.89 15.98 -3.40
C ARG A 85 -1.18 15.75 -2.07
N ASN A 86 0.07 16.20 -1.93
CA ASN A 86 0.87 16.03 -0.71
C ASN A 86 0.13 16.44 0.58
N ARG A 87 -0.52 17.61 0.56
CA ARG A 87 -1.30 18.11 1.70
C ARG A 87 -2.44 17.18 2.12
N GLU A 88 -3.06 16.49 1.14
CA GLU A 88 -4.12 15.53 1.43
C GLU A 88 -3.52 14.27 2.07
N ILE A 89 -2.41 13.76 1.53
CA ILE A 89 -1.70 12.58 2.04
C ILE A 89 -1.29 12.78 3.51
N GLU A 90 -0.75 13.95 3.84
CA GLU A 90 -0.34 14.33 5.21
C GLU A 90 -1.52 14.43 6.19
N SER A 91 -2.71 14.78 5.70
CA SER A 91 -3.91 14.93 6.52
C SER A 91 -4.65 13.61 6.78
N LEU A 92 -4.28 12.54 6.06
CA LEU A 92 -4.90 11.22 6.19
C LEU A 92 -4.31 10.44 7.37
N ASN A 93 -5.18 9.74 8.09
CA ASN A 93 -4.76 8.82 9.14
C ASN A 93 -4.57 7.42 8.56
N TRP A 94 -3.31 7.03 8.41
CA TRP A 94 -2.90 5.71 7.94
C TRP A 94 -2.90 4.69 9.08
N ALA A 95 -3.28 3.45 8.77
CA ALA A 95 -3.27 2.33 9.70
C ALA A 95 -1.85 1.86 10.00
N SER A 96 -1.08 1.72 8.95
CA SER A 96 0.34 1.45 9.00
C SER A 96 1.03 2.39 8.03
N TRP A 97 2.32 2.56 8.23
CA TRP A 97 3.16 3.29 7.29
C TRP A 97 4.41 2.46 7.03
N THR A 98 4.37 1.66 5.98
CA THR A 98 5.48 0.85 5.51
C THR A 98 6.08 1.37 4.20
N CYS A 99 5.30 2.14 3.42
CA CYS A 99 5.77 2.77 2.19
C CYS A 99 6.96 3.71 2.42
N VAL A 100 8.01 3.51 1.61
CA VAL A 100 9.29 4.22 1.65
C VAL A 100 9.39 5.36 0.63
N LEU A 101 8.45 5.44 -0.30
CA LEU A 101 8.36 6.50 -1.30
C LEU A 101 7.25 7.50 -0.97
N GLY A 102 7.51 8.77 -1.24
CA GLY A 102 6.57 9.87 -1.06
C GLY A 102 7.18 11.06 -0.33
N HIS A 103 6.48 12.19 -0.36
CA HIS A 103 6.95 13.43 0.25
C HIS A 103 7.21 13.30 1.76
N THR A 104 6.38 12.54 2.45
CA THR A 104 6.48 12.27 3.90
C THR A 104 7.68 11.39 4.27
N CYS A 105 8.33 10.74 3.30
CA CYS A 105 9.54 9.93 3.49
C CYS A 105 10.81 10.70 3.09
N THR A 106 10.73 12.03 2.91
CA THR A 106 11.91 12.84 2.58
C THR A 106 12.91 12.77 3.75
N GLY A 107 14.11 12.24 3.47
CA GLY A 107 15.20 12.17 4.45
C GLY A 107 15.58 10.76 4.91
N ILE A 108 14.74 9.74 4.67
CA ILE A 108 15.14 8.35 4.95
C ILE A 108 16.17 7.83 3.95
N TRP A 109 16.16 8.37 2.72
CA TRP A 109 17.04 7.99 1.62
C TRP A 109 18.39 8.72 1.67
N PRO A 110 19.52 8.00 1.85
CA PRO A 110 20.85 8.58 1.72
C PRO A 110 21.11 9.17 0.32
N ALA A 111 22.12 10.05 0.22
CA ALA A 111 22.54 10.57 -1.08
C ALA A 111 23.01 9.43 -2.01
N LYS A 112 22.60 9.49 -3.28
CA LYS A 112 22.88 8.50 -4.34
C LYS A 112 22.21 7.13 -4.15
N SER A 113 21.16 7.04 -3.33
CA SER A 113 20.43 5.78 -3.16
C SER A 113 19.55 5.45 -4.36
N ASP A 114 19.38 4.16 -4.64
CA ASP A 114 18.35 3.63 -5.53
C ASP A 114 17.14 3.09 -4.75
N VAL A 115 16.02 2.83 -5.42
CA VAL A 115 14.75 2.37 -4.82
C VAL A 115 14.86 1.03 -4.07
N THR A 116 15.94 0.30 -4.27
CA THR A 116 16.23 -0.96 -3.59
C THR A 116 17.00 -0.80 -2.28
N ASP A 117 17.53 0.38 -1.98
CA ASP A 117 18.45 0.55 -0.86
C ASP A 117 17.74 0.57 0.50
N ILE A 118 16.45 0.95 0.52
CA ILE A 118 15.60 0.86 1.70
C ILE A 118 14.53 -0.20 1.44
N ASN A 119 14.63 -1.29 2.20
CA ASN A 119 13.74 -2.44 2.06
C ASN A 119 12.49 -2.37 2.92
N ALA A 120 12.51 -1.58 4.00
CA ALA A 120 11.39 -1.49 4.93
C ALA A 120 11.44 -0.18 5.74
N ALA A 121 10.26 0.32 6.08
CA ALA A 121 10.05 1.33 7.10
C ALA A 121 8.87 0.93 7.99
N CYS A 122 8.77 1.54 9.17
CA CYS A 122 7.61 1.46 10.05
C CYS A 122 7.54 2.75 10.85
N LEU A 123 6.35 3.36 10.92
CA LEU A 123 6.10 4.55 11.73
C LEU A 123 5.41 4.14 13.04
N SER A 124 5.90 4.68 14.17
CA SER A 124 5.23 4.48 15.46
C SER A 124 3.83 5.10 15.46
N HIS A 125 2.89 4.47 16.17
CA HIS A 125 1.57 5.05 16.39
C HIS A 125 1.58 6.24 17.37
N ASP A 126 2.68 6.43 18.09
CA ASP A 126 2.83 7.51 19.06
C ASP A 126 2.81 8.87 18.36
N LYS A 127 1.97 9.77 18.85
CA LYS A 127 1.98 11.18 18.47
C LYS A 127 2.80 11.93 19.51
N ILE A 128 3.86 12.60 19.07
CA ILE A 128 4.60 13.51 19.94
C ILE A 128 3.65 14.66 20.34
N PRO A 129 3.48 14.95 21.65
CA PRO A 129 2.57 15.98 22.14
C PRO A 129 2.86 17.39 21.60
#